data_AF-A0A7C1KRB4-F1
#
_entry.id   AF-A0A7C1KRB4-F1
#
_cell.length_a   1.000
_cell.length_b   1.000
_cell.length_c   1.000
_cell.angle_alpha   90.00
_cell.angle_beta   90.00
_cell.angle_gamma   90.00
#
_symmetry.space_group_name_H-M   'P 1'
#
loop_
_entity.id
_entity.type
_entity.pdbx_description
1 polymer ?
#
loop_
_entity_poly.entity_id
_entity_poly.type
_entity_poly.pdbx_seq_one_letter_code
_entity_poly.pdbx_strand_id
1 'polypeptide(L)' 'NTAGRITISIGVAEYHKTDNRETFLKRSDEKMYEAKNSGRNRVCW' A
#
# COMPACT_ATOMS: atom_id res chain seq x y z
N ASN A 1 -20.51 16.64 14.25
CA ASN A 1 -19.74 15.38 14.23
C ASN A 1 -18.52 15.60 13.35
N THR A 2 -17.31 15.65 13.91
CA THR A 2 -16.08 15.92 13.14
C THR A 2 -15.15 14.75 13.32
N ALA A 3 -14.68 14.14 12.22
CA ALA A 3 -13.99 12.84 12.23
C ALA A 3 -12.51 12.86 12.70
N GLY A 4 -12.02 13.98 13.27
CA GLY A 4 -10.62 14.12 13.69
C GLY A 4 -9.62 14.12 12.52
N ARG A 5 -8.36 13.76 12.79
CA ARG A 5 -7.30 13.69 11.78
C ARG A 5 -7.35 12.35 11.04
N ILE A 6 -7.65 12.40 9.74
CA ILE A 6 -7.67 11.23 8.86
C ILE A 6 -6.32 11.08 8.17
N THR A 7 -5.83 9.84 8.09
CA THR A 7 -4.56 9.49 7.44
C THR A 7 -4.75 8.28 6.53
N ILE A 8 -3.83 8.09 5.58
CA ILE A 8 -3.81 6.93 4.68
C ILE A 8 -2.49 6.17 4.79
N SER A 9 -2.50 4.88 4.45
CA SER A 9 -1.30 4.06 4.31
C SER A 9 -1.27 3.51 2.89
N ILE A 10 -0.11 3.57 2.24
CA ILE A 10 0.03 3.29 0.81
C ILE A 10 1.07 2.20 0.62
N GLY A 11 0.77 1.26 -0.27
CA GLY A 11 1.75 0.32 -0.80
C GLY A 11 2.08 0.65 -2.26
N VAL A 12 3.36 0.58 -2.60
CA VAL A 12 3.85 0.82 -3.96
C VAL A 12 4.59 -0.42 -4.43
N ALA A 13 4.40 -0.81 -5.67
CA ALA A 13 5.24 -1.82 -6.32
C ALA A 13 5.75 -1.26 -7.65
N GLU A 14 6.99 -1.58 -7.99
CA GLU A 14 7.49 -1.36 -9.34
C GLU A 14 6.89 -2.40 -10.29
N TYR A 15 6.46 -1.98 -11.48
CA TYR A 15 5.96 -2.89 -12.51
C TYR A 15 7.12 -3.61 -13.21
N HIS A 16 7.09 -4.93 -13.27
CA HIS A 16 8.07 -5.73 -14.01
C HIS A 16 7.44 -6.34 -15.27
N LYS A 17 8.26 -6.63 -16.28
CA LYS A 17 7.80 -7.25 -17.54
C LYS A 17 7.12 -8.62 -17.34
N THR A 18 7.40 -9.28 -16.23
CA THR A 18 6.80 -10.57 -15.86
C THR A 18 5.47 -10.43 -15.12
N ASP A 19 5.05 -9.20 -14.78
CA ASP A 19 3.79 -8.98 -14.11
C ASP A 19 2.61 -9.01 -15.08
N ASN A 20 1.55 -9.64 -14.61
CA ASN A 20 0.20 -9.34 -15.07
C ASN A 20 -0.46 -8.36 -14.09
N ARG A 21 -1.67 -7.92 -14.43
CA ARG A 21 -2.43 -6.98 -13.61
C ARG A 21 -2.59 -7.46 -12.15
N GLU A 22 -2.90 -8.74 -11.96
CA GLU A 22 -3.17 -9.31 -10.64
C GLU A 22 -1.90 -9.39 -9.79
N THR A 23 -0.77 -9.82 -10.35
CA THR A 23 0.50 -9.88 -9.62
C THR A 23 0.99 -8.49 -9.25
N PHE A 24 0.86 -7.52 -10.15
CA PHE A 24 1.22 -6.12 -9.88
C PHE A 24 0.38 -5.50 -8.75
N LEU A 25 -0.95 -5.72 -8.79
CA LEU A 25 -1.86 -5.26 -7.73
C LEU A 25 -1.57 -5.96 -6.41
N LYS A 26 -1.35 -7.28 -6.42
CA LYS A 26 -1.07 -8.06 -5.21
C LYS A 26 0.19 -7.56 -4.49
N ARG A 27 1.27 -7.30 -5.22
CA ARG A 27 2.52 -6.77 -4.61
C ARG A 27 2.32 -5.37 -4.02
N SER A 28 1.55 -4.52 -4.71
CA SER A 28 1.19 -3.19 -4.18
C SER A 28 0.33 -3.31 -2.91
N ASP A 29 -0.61 -4.25 -2.88
CA ASP A 29 -1.49 -4.52 -1.72
C ASP A 29 -0.70 -5.08 -0.53
N GLU A 30 0.23 -6.01 -0.75
CA GLU A 30 1.15 -6.54 0.27
C GLU A 30 1.94 -5.41 0.94
N LYS A 31 2.44 -4.44 0.16
CA LYS A 31 3.11 -3.25 0.67
C LYS A 31 2.17 -2.32 1.43
N MET A 32 0.91 -2.21 1.04
CA MET A 32 -0.07 -1.42 1.80
C MET A 32 -0.33 -2.07 3.17
N TYR A 33 -0.41 -3.39 3.23
CA TYR A 33 -0.51 -4.11 4.51
C TYR A 33 0.74 -3.93 5.36
N GLU A 34 1.94 -3.95 4.76
CA GLU A 34 3.18 -3.63 5.46
C GLU A 34 3.13 -2.21 6.07
N ALA A 35 2.67 -1.21 5.32
CA ALA A 35 2.51 0.15 5.81
C ALA A 35 1.50 0.24 6.97
N LYS A 36 0.41 -0.53 6.91
CA LYS A 36 -0.59 -0.60 8.00
C LYS A 36 -0.01 -1.25 9.26
N ASN A 37 0.76 -2.32 9.10
CA ASN A 37 1.30 -3.12 10.21
C ASN A 37 2.53 -2.46 10.86
N SER A 38 3.28 -1.65 10.12
CA SER A 38 4.47 -0.96 10.63
C SER A 38 4.18 0.38 11.32
N GLY A 39 2.91 0.75 11.48
CA GLY A 39 2.50 1.95 12.23
C GLY A 39 1.53 2.88 11.51
N ARG A 40 1.04 2.51 10.31
CA ARG A 40 0.14 3.31 9.46
C ARG A 40 0.78 4.65 9.05
N ASN A 41 -0.02 5.51 8.43
CA ASN A 41 0.32 6.87 7.98
C ASN A 41 1.68 6.95 7.28
N ARG A 42 1.94 6.01 6.36
CA ARG A 42 3.22 5.91 5.64
C ARG A 42 3.07 5.17 4.32
N VAL A 43 4.16 5.19 3.56
CA VAL A 43 4.35 4.44 2.33
C VAL A 43 5.34 3.31 2.58
N CYS A 44 5.03 2.11 2.10
CA CYS A 44 5.99 1.01 1.94
C CYS A 44 6.10 0.66 0.45
N TRP A 45 7.28 0.26 0.00
CA TRP A 45 7.58 -0.10 -1.38
C TRP A 45 8.48 -1.33 -1.47
#